data_AF-A0AA40K4P1-F1
#
_entry.id   AF-A0AA40K4P1-F1
#
_cell.length_a   1.000
_cell.length_b   1.000
_cell.length_c   1.000
_cell.angle_alpha   90.00
_cell.angle_beta   90.00
_cell.angle_gamma   90.00
#
_symmetry.space_group_name_H-M   'P 1'
#
loop_
_entity.id
_entity.type
_entity.pdbx_description
1 polymer ?
#
loop_
_entity_poly.entity_id
_entity_poly.type
_entity_poly.pdbx_seq_one_letter_code
_entity_poly.pdbx_strand_id
1 'polypeptide(L)'
;MDSSLHEVWQAASSQPFLPAVGKNSQFAVGFTLLVGGLLLSAIFAIRTLRPINPPSASTDDEPERSFANLAVIGVPAALALGFGVVYMFCAVGVYV
;
A
#
# COMPACT_ATOMS: atom_id res chain seq x y z
N MET A 1 22.49 30.78 -30.09
CA MET A 1 21.26 30.23 -29.50
C MET A 1 21.72 29.34 -28.37
N ASP A 2 21.94 29.92 -27.19
CA ASP A 2 22.08 29.13 -25.98
C ASP A 2 20.75 28.41 -25.80
N SER A 3 20.80 27.08 -25.80
CA SER A 3 19.62 26.24 -25.85
C SER A 3 18.77 26.50 -24.61
N SER A 4 17.48 26.76 -24.79
CA SER A 4 16.53 27.06 -23.69
C SER A 4 16.53 25.99 -22.58
N LEU A 5 16.91 24.75 -22.89
CA LEU A 5 17.12 23.68 -21.92
C LEU A 5 18.28 23.95 -20.94
N HIS A 6 19.35 24.61 -21.39
CA HIS A 6 20.48 24.95 -20.52
C HIS A 6 20.09 26.04 -19.54
N GLU A 7 19.31 27.02 -19.99
CA GLU A 7 18.77 28.08 -19.14
C GLU A 7 17.78 27.53 -18.10
N VAL A 8 16.88 26.62 -18.53
CA VAL A 8 15.96 25.91 -17.63
C VAL A 8 16.73 25.01 -16.64
N TRP A 9 17.83 24.37 -17.06
CA TRP A 9 18.69 23.57 -16.17
C TRP A 9 19.38 24.45 -15.12
N GLN A 10 19.93 25.60 -15.53
CA GLN A 10 20.53 26.55 -14.59
C GLN A 10 19.49 27.13 -13.64
N ALA A 11 18.28 27.43 -14.11
CA ALA A 11 17.18 27.89 -13.25
C ALA A 11 16.72 26.80 -12.27
N ALA A 12 16.59 25.55 -12.72
CA ALA A 12 16.16 24.41 -11.89
C ALA A 12 17.19 24.04 -10.80
N SER A 13 18.47 24.37 -10.99
CA SER A 13 19.50 24.15 -9.97
C SER A 13 19.23 24.88 -8.64
N SER A 14 18.43 25.96 -8.69
CA SER A 14 18.01 26.72 -7.50
C SER A 14 16.88 26.05 -6.70
N GLN A 15 16.26 24.99 -7.24
CA GLN A 15 15.18 24.24 -6.60
C GLN A 15 15.53 22.74 -6.52
N PRO A 16 16.25 22.31 -5.46
CA PRO A 16 16.62 20.92 -5.29
C PRO A 16 15.38 20.03 -5.16
N PHE A 17 15.45 18.82 -5.72
CA PHE A 17 14.42 17.81 -5.51
C PHE A 17 14.41 17.37 -4.04
N LEU A 18 13.30 17.63 -3.35
CA LEU A 18 13.04 17.11 -2.01
C LEU A 18 12.23 15.81 -2.14
N PRO A 19 12.83 14.63 -1.89
CA PRO A 19 12.09 13.38 -1.95
C PRO A 19 11.02 13.35 -0.85
N ALA A 20 9.81 12.95 -1.21
CA ALA A 20 8.73 12.77 -0.24
C ALA A 20 9.09 11.75 0.86
N VAL A 21 9.92 10.75 0.54
CA VAL A 21 10.45 9.76 1.50
C VAL A 21 11.96 9.67 1.37
N GLY A 22 12.67 10.06 2.43
CA GLY A 22 14.12 10.00 2.48
C GLY A 22 14.65 8.57 2.47
N LYS A 23 15.82 8.37 1.86
CA LYS A 23 16.45 7.04 1.68
C LYS A 23 16.60 6.25 2.98
N ASN A 24 16.98 6.93 4.06
CA ASN A 24 17.19 6.32 5.37
C ASN A 24 15.87 5.83 6.02
N SER A 25 14.73 6.38 5.62
CA SER A 25 13.40 6.01 6.12
C SER A 25 12.66 4.99 5.25
N GLN A 26 13.14 4.70 4.04
CA GLN A 26 12.44 3.83 3.08
C GLN A 26 12.22 2.41 3.64
N PHE A 27 13.23 1.87 4.33
CA PHE A 27 13.10 0.57 5.01
C PHE A 27 12.03 0.61 6.10
N ALA A 28 12.06 1.62 6.98
CA ALA A 28 11.10 1.73 8.08
C ALA A 28 9.66 1.88 7.55
N VAL A 29 9.46 2.75 6.57
CA VAL A 29 8.15 2.98 5.94
C VAL A 29 7.63 1.69 5.28
N GLY A 30 8.45 1.03 4.46
CA GLY A 30 8.09 -0.23 3.81
C GLY A 30 7.78 -1.34 4.80
N PHE A 31 8.59 -1.47 5.85
CA PHE A 31 8.42 -2.49 6.89
C PHE A 31 7.12 -2.27 7.67
N THR A 32 6.83 -1.05 8.10
CA THR A 32 5.59 -0.73 8.82
C THR A 32 4.36 -0.98 7.96
N LEU A 33 4.40 -0.59 6.69
CA LEU A 33 3.32 -0.84 5.72
C LEU A 33 3.11 -2.34 5.48
N LEU A 34 4.19 -3.11 5.33
CA LEU A 34 4.10 -4.57 5.16
C LEU A 34 3.55 -5.28 6.40
N VAL A 35 4.07 -4.97 7.59
CA VAL A 35 3.57 -5.56 8.83
C VAL A 35 2.09 -5.21 9.02
N GLY A 36 1.71 -3.94 8.83
CA GLY A 36 0.31 -3.53 8.87
C GLY A 36 -0.55 -4.28 7.86
N GLY A 37 -0.14 -4.33 6.59
CA GLY A 37 -0.85 -5.01 5.52
C GLY A 37 -0.99 -6.52 5.75
N LEU A 38 0.06 -7.19 6.25
CA LEU A 38 0.02 -8.60 6.61
C LEU A 38 -0.91 -8.87 7.79
N LEU A 39 -0.89 -8.02 8.82
CA LEU A 39 -1.80 -8.15 9.97
C LEU A 39 -3.25 -7.95 9.55
N LEU A 40 -3.55 -6.92 8.75
CA LEU A 40 -4.91 -6.69 8.24
C LEU A 40 -5.37 -7.84 7.34
N SER A 41 -4.50 -8.34 6.46
CA SER A 41 -4.79 -9.49 5.60
C SER A 41 -5.04 -10.76 6.41
N ALA A 42 -4.25 -11.00 7.47
CA ALA A 42 -4.43 -12.13 8.37
C ALA A 42 -5.76 -12.04 9.13
N ILE A 43 -6.14 -10.85 9.63
CA ILE A 43 -7.43 -10.62 10.29
C ILE A 43 -8.59 -10.87 9.30
N PHE A 44 -8.48 -10.37 8.08
CA PHE A 44 -9.48 -10.62 7.03
C PHE A 44 -9.60 -12.11 6.72
N ALA A 45 -8.47 -12.81 6.55
CA ALA A 45 -8.44 -14.25 6.33
C ALA A 45 -9.12 -15.00 7.48
N ILE A 46 -8.75 -14.75 8.74
CA ILE A 46 -9.33 -15.42 9.91
C ILE A 46 -10.83 -15.14 10.05
N ARG A 47 -11.30 -13.93 9.72
CA ARG A 47 -12.73 -13.61 9.70
C ARG A 47 -13.49 -14.34 8.61
N THR A 48 -12.83 -14.63 7.49
CA THR A 48 -13.39 -15.36 6.35
C THR A 48 -13.30 -16.88 6.55
N LEU A 49 -12.32 -17.37 7.32
CA LEU A 49 -11.98 -18.78 7.51
C LEU A 49 -12.73 -19.48 8.68
N ARG A 50 -13.93 -19.03 9.08
CA ARG A 50 -14.79 -19.79 10.02
C ARG A 50 -15.78 -20.71 9.27
N PRO A 51 -15.48 -22.00 9.05
CA PRO A 51 -16.49 -23.07 8.91
C PRO A 51 -16.46 -23.95 10.20
N ILE A 52 -17.50 -24.63 10.72
CA ILE A 52 -18.35 -25.69 10.15
C ILE A 52 -19.64 -25.81 11.00
N ASN A 53 -20.74 -25.17 10.59
CA ASN A 53 -22.10 -25.74 10.72
C ASN A 53 -23.03 -24.89 9.84
N PRO A 54 -23.74 -25.43 8.84
CA PRO A 54 -24.72 -24.64 8.11
C PRO A 54 -25.93 -24.38 9.02
N PRO A 55 -26.25 -23.12 9.42
CA PRO A 55 -27.60 -22.81 9.82
C PRO A 55 -28.49 -22.93 8.57
N SER A 56 -29.56 -23.69 8.71
CA SER A 56 -30.61 -23.86 7.71
C SER A 56 -30.95 -22.54 7.01
N ALA A 57 -30.96 -22.62 5.68
CA ALA A 57 -31.29 -21.57 4.74
C ALA A 57 -32.40 -20.60 5.19
N SER A 58 -32.06 -19.31 5.24
CA SER A 58 -32.90 -18.23 4.72
C SER A 58 -31.97 -17.19 4.11
N THR A 59 -31.73 -17.35 2.81
CA THR A 59 -31.06 -16.41 1.92
C THR A 59 -31.97 -15.21 1.72
N ASP A 60 -31.70 -14.08 2.38
CA ASP A 60 -32.15 -12.75 1.92
C ASP A 60 -31.29 -11.55 2.45
N ASP A 61 -30.30 -11.73 3.35
CA ASP A 61 -29.60 -10.57 4.00
C ASP A 61 -28.04 -10.62 4.03
N GLU A 62 -27.36 -11.29 3.08
CA GLU A 62 -25.88 -11.51 3.18
C GLU A 62 -24.92 -10.91 2.12
N PRO A 63 -25.29 -9.99 1.20
CA PRO A 63 -24.28 -9.33 0.37
C PRO A 63 -23.59 -8.13 1.06
N GLU A 64 -24.31 -7.32 1.85
CA GLU A 64 -23.79 -6.00 2.28
C GLU A 64 -22.64 -6.08 3.30
N ARG A 65 -22.71 -6.99 4.28
CA ARG A 65 -21.68 -7.09 5.34
C ARG A 65 -20.35 -7.63 4.83
N SER A 66 -20.36 -8.51 3.83
CA SER A 66 -19.14 -9.08 3.25
C SER A 66 -18.43 -8.06 2.35
N PHE A 67 -19.17 -7.35 1.48
CA PHE A 67 -18.61 -6.27 0.68
C PHE A 67 -18.12 -5.10 1.56
N ALA A 68 -18.85 -4.77 2.63
CA ALA A 68 -18.40 -3.76 3.60
C ALA A 68 -17.11 -4.18 4.32
N ASN A 69 -16.97 -5.44 4.78
CA ASN A 69 -15.73 -5.92 5.39
C ASN A 69 -14.56 -5.98 4.40
N LEU A 70 -14.81 -6.41 3.16
CA LEU A 70 -13.81 -6.43 2.10
C LEU A 70 -13.33 -5.01 1.76
N ALA A 71 -14.27 -4.06 1.66
CA ALA A 71 -13.94 -2.66 1.41
C ALA A 71 -13.18 -2.02 2.59
N VAL A 72 -13.63 -2.28 3.84
CA VAL A 72 -13.08 -1.66 5.05
C VAL A 72 -11.74 -2.27 5.47
N ILE A 73 -11.50 -3.56 5.24
CA ILE A 73 -10.29 -4.25 5.69
C ILE A 73 -9.42 -4.69 4.51
N GLY A 74 -10.03 -5.22 3.44
CA GLY A 74 -9.31 -5.73 2.28
C GLY A 74 -8.64 -4.65 1.44
N VAL A 75 -9.34 -3.56 1.12
CA VAL A 75 -8.76 -2.43 0.36
C VAL A 75 -7.55 -1.80 1.07
N PRO A 76 -7.63 -1.41 2.36
CA PRO A 76 -6.46 -0.86 3.04
C PRO A 76 -5.34 -1.89 3.23
N ALA A 77 -5.65 -3.18 3.40
CA ALA A 77 -4.63 -4.24 3.42
C ALA A 77 -3.87 -4.32 2.08
N ALA A 78 -4.59 -4.31 0.96
CA ALA A 78 -4.00 -4.36 -0.38
C ALA A 78 -3.13 -3.13 -0.67
N LEU A 79 -3.60 -1.93 -0.31
CA LEU A 79 -2.82 -0.70 -0.43
C LEU A 79 -1.55 -0.77 0.42
N ALA A 80 -1.66 -1.19 1.68
CA ALA A 80 -0.51 -1.31 2.58
C ALA A 80 0.52 -2.31 2.07
N LEU A 81 0.09 -3.46 1.52
CA LEU A 81 1.01 -4.43 0.91
C LEU A 81 1.63 -3.89 -0.38
N GLY A 82 0.83 -3.30 -1.28
CA GLY A 82 1.32 -2.76 -2.55
C GLY A 82 2.39 -1.68 -2.34
N PHE A 83 2.08 -0.66 -1.54
CA PHE A 83 3.05 0.40 -1.24
C PHE A 83 4.22 -0.13 -0.39
N GLY A 84 3.97 -1.03 0.57
CA GLY A 84 5.01 -1.61 1.41
C GLY A 84 6.06 -2.39 0.62
N VAL A 85 5.63 -3.16 -0.39
CA VAL A 85 6.52 -3.90 -1.29
C VAL A 85 7.39 -2.94 -2.11
N VAL A 86 6.82 -1.90 -2.71
CA VAL A 86 7.57 -0.90 -3.49
C VAL A 86 8.64 -0.23 -2.63
N TYR A 87 8.28 0.21 -1.41
CA TYR A 87 9.25 0.82 -0.50
C TYR A 87 10.33 -0.16 -0.03
N MET A 88 10.03 -1.46 0.07
CA MET A 88 11.06 -2.47 0.33
C MET A 88 12.02 -2.66 -0.84
N PHE A 89 11.55 -2.71 -2.08
CA PHE A 89 12.43 -2.75 -3.25
C PHE A 89 13.37 -1.53 -3.29
N CYS A 90 12.83 -0.34 -3.04
CA CYS A 90 13.62 0.89 -2.92
C CYS A 90 14.65 0.79 -1.79
N ALA A 91 14.32 0.16 -0.66
CA ALA A 91 15.23 -0.01 0.47
C ALA A 91 16.42 -0.93 0.16
N VAL A 92 16.27 -1.96 -0.68
CA VAL A 92 17.38 -2.83 -1.14
C VAL A 92 18.21 -2.16 -2.25
N GLY A 93 17.80 -0.98 -2.72
CA GLY A 93 18.50 -0.21 -3.75
C GLY A 93 18.04 -0.52 -5.18
N VAL A 94 16.91 -1.21 -5.34
CA VAL A 94 16.23 -1.39 -6.63
C VAL A 94 15.25 -0.23 -6.78
N TYR A 95 15.61 0.78 -7.55
CA TYR A 95 14.75 1.92 -7.86
C TYR A 95 13.90 1.58 -9.08
N VAL A 96 12.58 1.73 -8.94
CA VAL A 96 11.62 1.63 -10.06
C VAL A 96 11.39 2.99 -10.69
#